data_AF-A0A1G4IVW0-F1
#
_entry.id   AF-A0A1G4IVW0-F1
#
_cell.length_a   1.000
_cell.length_b   1.000
_cell.length_c   1.000
_cell.angle_alpha   90.00
_cell.angle_beta   90.00
_cell.angle_gamma   90.00
#
_symmetry.space_group_name_H-M   'P 1'
#
loop_
_entity.id
_entity.type
_entity.pdbx_description
1 polymer ?
#
loop_
_entity_poly.entity_id
_entity_poly.type
_entity_poly.pdbx_seq_one_letter_code
_entity_poly.pdbx_strand_id
1 'polypeptide(L)'
;MSTKISWRLGCRWLSHNSVSVQSSSSQQLYVKDPIKLIAIPITTHRVFVYHKHSPSILNVRSKMVKYETKLIDKVSQTWNKLEKSPRKFNRKIVASVSSLLNQTPWTEDSLNTVPSENYIMKRVKENDEERLLTFEEWFKNADKLNARPVHLYYPESVCSETQLRGQLQALWTQGLQYHKKHTWLSLLGIPLTLPLVLVPVVPNVPGFYLLYRAYRNFKAYNGAKHLKSLVENESHSLVFTDLLQYSTILQNDHAGGLAGMSNSSEGPERVLLDEKSLDRILDTLEIHEIRSSLLKALKQENLRLGTHK
;
A
#
# COMPACT_ATOMS: atom_id res chain seq x y z
N MET A 1 -65.93 -30.35 -32.76
CA MET A 1 -64.65 -30.80 -32.16
C MET A 1 -63.64 -29.67 -32.24
N SER A 2 -62.92 -29.45 -31.14
CA SER A 2 -61.67 -28.69 -31.00
C SER A 2 -61.72 -27.16 -30.87
N THR A 3 -61.78 -26.74 -29.61
CA THR A 3 -61.25 -25.48 -29.05
C THR A 3 -59.74 -25.33 -29.26
N LYS A 4 -59.26 -24.12 -29.59
CA LYS A 4 -57.91 -23.67 -29.19
C LYS A 4 -57.90 -22.22 -28.73
N ILE A 5 -57.65 -22.10 -27.43
CA ILE A 5 -57.30 -20.91 -26.66
C ILE A 5 -55.84 -20.55 -27.01
N SER A 6 -55.58 -19.29 -27.34
CA SER A 6 -54.21 -18.76 -27.46
C SER A 6 -53.94 -17.82 -26.29
N TRP A 7 -52.97 -18.21 -25.47
CA TRP A 7 -52.53 -17.51 -24.27
C TRP A 7 -51.53 -16.40 -24.61
N ARG A 8 -51.77 -15.22 -24.04
CA ARG A 8 -50.75 -14.17 -23.88
C ARG A 8 -49.70 -14.67 -22.88
N LEU A 9 -48.42 -14.64 -23.25
CA LEU A 9 -47.32 -14.72 -22.29
C LEU A 9 -46.61 -13.36 -22.27
N GLY A 10 -46.82 -12.64 -21.18
CA GLY A 10 -46.00 -11.48 -20.84
C GLY A 10 -44.64 -11.96 -20.32
N CYS A 11 -43.56 -11.46 -20.91
CA CYS A 11 -42.22 -11.60 -20.34
C CYS A 11 -42.09 -10.63 -19.16
N ARG A 12 -42.04 -11.18 -17.94
CA ARG A 12 -41.67 -10.45 -16.73
C ARG A 12 -40.36 -11.03 -16.17
N TRP A 13 -39.28 -10.25 -16.35
CA TRP A 13 -38.12 -10.06 -15.48
C TRP A 13 -37.44 -11.24 -14.77
N LEU A 14 -36.15 -11.45 -15.07
CA LEU A 14 -35.13 -11.81 -14.07
C LEU A 14 -33.74 -11.27 -14.51
N SER A 15 -33.42 -10.04 -14.12
CA SER A 15 -32.04 -9.55 -14.19
C SER A 15 -31.77 -8.54 -13.08
N HIS A 16 -31.68 -9.00 -11.82
CA HIS A 16 -31.21 -8.14 -10.71
C HIS A 16 -30.81 -8.91 -9.44
N ASN A 17 -30.16 -10.08 -9.53
CA ASN A 17 -29.75 -10.81 -8.31
C ASN A 17 -28.31 -11.38 -8.31
N SER A 18 -27.52 -11.18 -9.37
CA SER A 18 -26.12 -11.65 -9.41
C SER A 18 -25.12 -10.68 -8.77
N VAL A 19 -25.39 -9.37 -8.81
CA VAL A 19 -24.46 -8.32 -8.33
C VAL A 19 -24.43 -8.23 -6.80
N SER A 20 -25.56 -8.44 -6.12
CA SER A 20 -25.64 -8.42 -4.65
C SER A 20 -24.90 -9.59 -4.00
N VAL A 21 -24.94 -10.77 -4.64
CA VAL A 21 -24.29 -11.99 -4.11
C VAL A 21 -22.76 -11.90 -4.26
N GLN A 22 -22.23 -11.46 -5.41
CA GLN A 22 -20.79 -11.29 -5.59
C GLN A 22 -20.20 -10.16 -4.74
N SER A 23 -20.88 -9.02 -4.59
CA SER A 23 -20.39 -7.89 -3.78
C SER A 23 -20.31 -8.21 -2.29
N SER A 24 -21.23 -9.02 -1.77
CA SER A 24 -21.17 -9.49 -0.38
C SER A 24 -19.99 -10.44 -0.13
N SER A 25 -19.60 -11.25 -1.13
CA SER A 25 -18.46 -12.17 -1.00
C SER A 25 -17.10 -11.47 -1.01
N SER A 26 -16.89 -10.45 -1.85
CA SER A 26 -15.60 -9.74 -1.91
C SER A 26 -15.35 -8.86 -0.69
N GLN A 27 -16.40 -8.28 -0.10
CA GLN A 27 -16.30 -7.54 1.17
C GLN A 27 -16.01 -8.47 2.36
N GLN A 28 -16.71 -9.61 2.44
CA GLN A 28 -16.43 -10.59 3.48
C GLN A 28 -15.01 -11.15 3.35
N LEU A 29 -14.56 -11.39 2.11
CA LEU A 29 -13.18 -11.79 1.84
C LEU A 29 -12.21 -10.70 2.29
N TYR A 30 -12.45 -9.45 1.93
CA TYR A 30 -11.64 -8.31 2.36
C TYR A 30 -11.49 -8.27 3.87
N VAL A 31 -12.59 -8.33 4.63
CA VAL A 31 -12.54 -8.26 6.10
C VAL A 31 -11.78 -9.45 6.69
N LYS A 32 -12.03 -10.66 6.18
CA LYS A 32 -11.43 -11.91 6.70
C LYS A 32 -9.97 -12.11 6.29
N ASP A 33 -9.49 -11.45 5.22
CA ASP A 33 -8.15 -11.71 4.71
C ASP A 33 -7.06 -11.17 5.66
N PRO A 34 -6.23 -12.05 6.28
CA PRO A 34 -5.14 -11.62 7.14
C PRO A 34 -3.99 -10.96 6.39
N ILE A 35 -3.90 -11.09 5.06
CA ILE A 35 -2.90 -10.41 4.22
C ILE A 35 -3.62 -9.82 3.01
N LYS A 36 -3.62 -8.50 2.89
CA LYS A 36 -4.26 -7.83 1.76
C LYS A 36 -3.44 -6.66 1.26
N LEU A 37 -3.38 -6.54 -0.06
CA LEU A 37 -2.88 -5.35 -0.74
C LEU A 37 -4.06 -4.48 -1.13
N ILE A 38 -3.94 -3.18 -0.95
CA ILE A 38 -4.96 -2.21 -1.30
C ILE A 38 -4.31 -1.19 -2.23
N ALA A 39 -4.88 -1.04 -3.42
CA ALA A 39 -4.48 -0.06 -4.40
C ALA A 39 -5.37 1.18 -4.27
N ILE A 40 -4.72 2.32 -4.01
CA ILE A 40 -5.38 3.61 -3.87
C ILE A 40 -4.94 4.52 -5.01
N PRO A 41 -5.75 4.68 -6.08
CA PRO A 41 -5.41 5.55 -7.20
C PRO A 41 -5.30 6.99 -6.71
N ILE A 42 -4.09 7.57 -6.81
CA ILE A 42 -3.84 8.97 -6.45
C ILE A 42 -4.09 9.86 -7.67
N THR A 43 -3.57 9.41 -8.82
CA THR A 43 -3.78 10.03 -10.13
C THR A 43 -4.20 8.97 -11.13
N THR A 44 -4.57 9.38 -12.35
CA THR A 44 -4.84 8.44 -13.46
C THR A 44 -3.67 7.51 -13.77
N HIS A 45 -2.42 7.88 -13.42
CA HIS A 45 -1.20 7.12 -13.73
C HIS A 45 -0.44 6.62 -12.50
N ARG A 46 -0.85 6.95 -11.27
CA ARG A 46 -0.11 6.60 -10.06
C ARG A 46 -1.03 6.05 -8.98
N VAL A 47 -0.59 4.95 -8.38
CA VAL A 47 -1.27 4.26 -7.30
C VAL A 47 -0.43 4.27 -6.03
N PHE A 48 -1.08 4.49 -4.90
CA PHE A 48 -0.53 4.21 -3.58
C PHE A 48 -0.90 2.77 -3.20
N VAL A 49 0.11 1.94 -3.02
CA VAL A 49 -0.06 0.57 -2.54
C VAL A 49 0.04 0.56 -1.02
N TYR A 50 -0.94 -0.05 -0.37
CA TYR A 50 -0.95 -0.30 1.06
C TYR A 50 -1.05 -1.80 1.36
N HIS A 51 -0.06 -2.33 2.07
CA HIS A 51 -0.04 -3.72 2.50
C HIS A 51 -0.52 -3.87 3.96
N LYS A 52 -1.79 -4.26 4.15
CA LYS A 52 -2.36 -4.52 5.48
C LYS A 52 -2.19 -5.99 5.84
N HIS A 53 -1.76 -6.24 7.07
CA HIS A 53 -1.55 -7.61 7.55
C HIS A 53 -1.87 -7.79 9.02
N SER A 54 -2.32 -9.00 9.37
CA SER A 54 -2.51 -9.43 10.75
C SER A 54 -1.17 -9.69 11.43
N PRO A 55 -1.03 -9.46 12.74
CA PRO A 55 0.17 -9.86 13.49
C PRO A 55 0.44 -11.37 13.48
N SER A 56 -0.58 -12.22 13.28
CA SER A 56 -0.47 -13.68 13.37
C SER A 56 0.37 -14.33 12.25
N ILE A 57 0.53 -13.64 11.13
CA ILE A 57 1.30 -14.10 9.97
C ILE A 57 2.75 -13.62 9.99
N LEU A 58 3.14 -12.84 10.99
CA LEU A 58 4.49 -12.34 11.12
C LEU A 58 5.42 -13.44 11.60
N ASN A 59 6.64 -13.48 11.07
CA ASN A 59 7.66 -14.41 11.55
C ASN A 59 8.24 -13.98 12.91
N VAL A 60 7.40 -13.95 13.95
CA VAL A 60 7.76 -13.51 15.32
C VAL A 60 8.87 -14.37 15.93
N ARG A 61 9.03 -15.61 15.45
CA ARG A 61 10.12 -16.52 15.85
C ARG A 61 11.49 -16.03 15.37
N SER A 62 11.54 -15.26 14.29
CA SER A 62 12.80 -14.68 13.81
C SER A 62 13.34 -13.64 14.78
N LYS A 63 14.57 -13.86 15.26
CA LYS A 63 15.27 -12.92 16.15
C LYS A 63 15.37 -11.53 15.52
N MET A 64 15.60 -11.47 14.21
CA MET A 64 15.74 -10.21 13.47
C MET A 64 14.45 -9.39 13.52
N VAL A 65 13.31 -10.01 13.21
CA VAL A 65 11.97 -9.39 13.31
C VAL A 65 11.73 -8.86 14.72
N LYS A 66 11.99 -9.68 15.74
CA LYS A 66 11.80 -9.30 17.14
C LYS A 66 12.65 -8.10 17.56
N TYR A 67 13.92 -8.03 17.13
CA TYR A 67 14.79 -6.90 17.45
C TYR A 67 14.36 -5.63 16.71
N GLU A 68 13.97 -5.76 15.44
CA GLU A 68 13.45 -4.64 14.66
C GLU A 68 12.18 -4.05 15.31
N THR A 69 11.20 -4.88 15.67
CA THR A 69 9.96 -4.42 16.33
C THR A 69 10.27 -3.70 17.64
N LYS A 70 11.11 -4.29 18.50
CA LYS A 70 11.51 -3.66 19.78
C LYS A 70 12.20 -2.31 19.59
N LEU A 71 13.04 -2.20 18.55
CA LEU A 71 13.74 -0.97 18.24
C LEU A 71 12.76 0.10 17.74
N ILE A 72 11.85 -0.27 16.85
CA ILE A 72 10.78 0.61 16.36
C ILE A 72 9.92 1.10 17.54
N ASP A 73 9.50 0.22 18.44
CA ASP A 73 8.66 0.58 19.58
C ASP A 73 9.36 1.59 20.49
N LYS A 74 10.65 1.38 20.78
CA LYS A 74 11.45 2.30 21.60
C LYS A 74 11.62 3.66 20.94
N VAL A 75 11.86 3.68 19.62
CA VAL A 75 11.95 4.91 18.84
C VAL A 75 10.61 5.65 18.84
N SER A 76 9.50 4.96 18.59
CA SER A 76 8.15 5.54 18.62
C SER A 76 7.82 6.14 19.98
N GLN A 77 8.11 5.45 21.08
CA GLN A 77 7.92 5.99 22.43
C GLN A 77 8.79 7.23 22.70
N THR A 78 10.04 7.22 22.23
CA THR A 78 10.95 8.35 22.37
C THR A 78 10.49 9.55 21.53
N TRP A 79 10.03 9.30 20.31
CA TRP A 79 9.48 10.31 19.41
C TRP A 79 8.22 10.95 20.00
N ASN A 80 7.28 10.15 20.49
CA ASN A 80 6.06 10.63 21.14
C ASN A 80 6.35 11.52 22.36
N LYS A 81 7.42 11.22 23.12
CA LYS A 81 7.89 12.08 24.21
C LYS A 81 8.48 13.40 23.71
N LEU A 82 9.22 13.36 22.60
CA LEU A 82 9.82 14.54 21.99
C LEU A 82 8.76 15.48 21.38
N GLU A 83 7.75 14.93 20.73
CA GLU A 83 6.63 15.66 20.14
C GLU A 83 5.79 16.39 21.21
N LYS A 84 5.51 15.71 22.34
CA LYS A 84 4.74 16.28 23.46
C LYS A 84 5.56 17.23 24.36
N SER A 85 6.86 17.37 24.13
CA SER A 85 7.72 18.17 24.99
C SER A 85 7.46 19.68 24.82
N PRO A 86 7.25 20.45 25.91
CA PRO A 86 7.01 21.89 25.85
C PRO A 86 8.27 22.71 25.49
N ARG A 87 9.47 22.13 25.57
CA ARG A 87 10.74 22.83 25.30
C ARG A 87 10.82 23.36 23.87
N LYS A 88 11.08 24.66 23.70
CA LYS A 88 11.21 25.34 22.38
C LYS A 88 12.20 24.65 21.43
N PHE A 89 13.33 24.20 21.96
CA PHE A 89 14.35 23.49 21.18
C PHE A 89 13.83 22.16 20.62
N ASN A 90 13.14 21.35 21.43
CA ASN A 90 12.55 20.08 20.99
C ASN A 90 11.48 20.30 19.92
N ARG A 91 10.64 21.34 20.08
CA ARG A 91 9.65 21.72 19.04
C ARG A 91 10.33 22.11 17.73
N LYS A 92 11.46 22.80 17.77
CA LYS A 92 12.26 23.14 16.58
C LYS A 92 12.84 21.88 15.92
N ILE A 93 13.35 20.93 16.70
CA ILE A 93 13.82 19.64 16.17
C ILE A 93 12.68 18.90 15.47
N VAL A 94 11.54 18.74 16.14
CA VAL A 94 10.36 18.07 15.58
C VAL A 94 9.92 18.76 14.30
N ALA A 95 9.78 20.08 14.29
CA ALA A 95 9.39 20.83 13.10
C ALA A 95 10.38 20.66 11.93
N SER A 96 11.69 20.75 12.21
CA SER A 96 12.73 20.56 11.18
C SER A 96 12.72 19.14 10.61
N VAL A 97 12.65 18.11 11.47
CA VAL A 97 12.62 16.71 11.05
C VAL A 97 11.33 16.42 10.28
N SER A 98 10.17 16.84 10.77
CA SER A 98 8.89 16.69 10.06
C SER A 98 8.92 17.38 8.70
N SER A 99 9.52 18.56 8.60
CA SER A 99 9.71 19.24 7.31
C SER A 99 10.55 18.40 6.33
N LEU A 100 11.68 17.86 6.79
CA LEU A 100 12.53 16.98 5.98
C LEU A 100 11.80 15.69 5.57
N LEU A 101 11.05 15.07 6.47
CA LEU A 101 10.30 13.85 6.18
C LEU A 101 9.13 14.09 5.22
N ASN A 102 8.52 15.28 5.25
CA ASN A 102 7.48 15.66 4.29
C ASN A 102 8.01 15.89 2.88
N GLN A 103 9.31 16.16 2.73
CA GLN A 103 9.96 16.29 1.42
C GLN A 103 10.31 14.95 0.78
N THR A 104 10.30 13.85 1.53
CA THR A 104 10.62 12.54 0.94
C THR A 104 9.52 12.11 -0.04
N PRO A 105 9.83 11.38 -1.12
CA PRO A 105 8.80 10.94 -2.07
C PRO A 105 7.72 10.12 -1.37
N TRP A 106 6.44 10.39 -1.64
CA TRP A 106 5.35 9.60 -1.06
C TRP A 106 5.38 8.12 -1.46
N THR A 107 6.00 7.78 -2.59
CA THR A 107 6.21 6.40 -3.04
C THR A 107 7.03 5.59 -2.05
N GLU A 108 7.93 6.25 -1.30
CA GLU A 108 8.65 5.65 -0.17
C GLU A 108 7.67 5.15 0.90
N ASP A 109 6.65 5.95 1.23
CA ASP A 109 5.69 5.61 2.27
C ASP A 109 4.82 4.43 1.85
N SER A 110 4.41 4.39 0.58
CA SER A 110 3.71 3.24 0.00
C SER A 110 4.56 1.97 0.06
N LEU A 111 5.80 2.01 -0.45
CA LEU A 111 6.69 0.84 -0.48
C LEU A 111 7.10 0.37 0.92
N ASN A 112 7.23 1.28 1.89
CA ASN A 112 7.52 0.93 3.29
C ASN A 112 6.38 0.17 3.97
N THR A 113 5.16 0.20 3.42
CA THR A 113 4.05 -0.60 3.95
C THR A 113 4.20 -2.06 3.57
N VAL A 114 4.81 -2.34 2.42
CA VAL A 114 5.12 -3.70 1.95
C VAL A 114 6.30 -4.24 2.76
N PRO A 115 6.09 -5.29 3.58
CA PRO A 115 7.17 -5.87 4.36
C PRO A 115 8.09 -6.69 3.47
N SER A 116 9.30 -7.01 3.97
CA SER A 116 10.19 -7.92 3.26
C SER A 116 9.63 -9.34 3.24
N GLU A 117 9.99 -10.12 2.23
CA GLU A 117 9.51 -11.51 2.07
C GLU A 117 9.82 -12.40 3.28
N ASN A 118 10.95 -12.15 3.97
CA ASN A 118 11.35 -12.91 5.16
C ASN A 118 10.54 -12.55 6.42
N TYR A 119 9.84 -11.40 6.40
CA TYR A 119 9.08 -10.87 7.53
C TYR A 119 7.68 -11.49 7.61
N ILE A 120 7.10 -11.85 6.46
CA ILE A 120 5.78 -12.46 6.35
C ILE A 120 5.89 -13.95 6.04
N MET A 121 5.16 -14.75 6.80
CA MET A 121 5.00 -16.18 6.52
C MET A 121 4.04 -16.38 5.34
N LYS A 122 4.39 -17.31 4.45
CA LYS A 122 3.55 -17.70 3.32
C LYS A 122 2.47 -18.66 3.82
N ARG A 123 1.23 -18.46 3.35
CA ARG A 123 0.09 -19.34 3.63
C ARG A 123 0.05 -20.42 2.56
N VAL A 124 0.05 -21.68 2.97
CA VAL A 124 -0.07 -22.83 2.07
C VAL A 124 -1.24 -23.69 2.53
N LYS A 125 -1.98 -24.26 1.58
CA LYS A 125 -3.01 -25.26 1.88
C LYS A 125 -2.40 -26.66 1.71
N GLU A 126 -2.28 -27.40 2.80
CA GLU A 126 -1.74 -28.77 2.85
C GLU A 126 -2.80 -29.66 3.52
N ASN A 127 -3.32 -30.68 2.82
CA ASN A 127 -4.35 -31.61 3.34
C ASN A 127 -5.58 -30.92 3.98
N ASP A 128 -6.10 -29.88 3.33
CA ASP A 128 -7.22 -29.05 3.81
C ASP A 128 -6.97 -28.19 5.07
N GLU A 129 -5.79 -28.26 5.66
CA GLU A 129 -5.36 -27.39 6.75
C GLU A 129 -4.49 -26.22 6.24
N GLU A 130 -4.58 -25.08 6.92
CA GLU A 130 -3.75 -23.91 6.64
C GLU A 130 -2.44 -23.98 7.42
N ARG A 131 -1.32 -24.00 6.68
CA ARG A 131 0.01 -23.96 7.27
C ARG A 131 0.72 -22.65 6.94
N LEU A 132 1.34 -22.06 7.96
CA LEU A 132 2.22 -20.90 7.82
C LEU A 132 3.66 -21.39 7.65
N LEU A 133 4.30 -21.00 6.55
CA LEU A 133 5.68 -21.34 6.24
C LEU A 133 6.55 -20.10 6.24
N THR A 134 7.76 -20.26 6.74
CA THR A 134 8.78 -19.23 6.56
C THR A 134 9.18 -19.13 5.09
N PHE A 135 9.76 -18.00 4.70
CA PHE A 135 10.24 -17.81 3.32
C PHE A 135 11.25 -18.89 2.90
N GLU A 136 12.14 -19.30 3.81
CA GLU A 136 13.15 -20.33 3.53
C GLU A 136 12.52 -21.72 3.30
N GLU A 137 11.51 -22.09 4.10
CA GLU A 137 10.78 -23.35 3.94
C GLU A 137 9.95 -23.36 2.66
N TRP A 138 9.33 -22.22 2.34
CA TRP A 138 8.61 -22.02 1.07
C TRP A 138 9.55 -22.18 -0.12
N PHE A 139 10.70 -21.47 -0.11
CA PHE A 139 11.65 -21.50 -1.22
C PHE A 139 12.18 -22.91 -1.52
N LYS A 140 12.36 -23.74 -0.49
CA LYS A 140 12.81 -25.14 -0.66
C LYS A 140 11.73 -26.08 -1.24
N ASN A 141 10.46 -25.73 -1.11
CA ASN A 141 9.33 -26.60 -1.43
C ASN A 141 8.33 -25.96 -2.40
N ALA A 142 8.70 -24.88 -3.08
CA ALA A 142 7.79 -24.06 -3.88
C ALA A 142 7.07 -24.87 -4.97
N ASP A 143 7.76 -25.82 -5.60
CA ASP A 143 7.21 -26.65 -6.67
C ASP A 143 6.17 -27.68 -6.19
N LYS A 144 6.12 -27.94 -4.88
CA LYS A 144 5.27 -28.99 -4.28
C LYS A 144 4.07 -28.43 -3.53
N LEU A 145 4.03 -27.12 -3.29
CA LEU A 145 3.12 -26.49 -2.35
C LEU A 145 2.27 -25.44 -3.04
N ASN A 146 0.95 -25.51 -2.81
CA ASN A 146 0.02 -24.51 -3.32
C ASN A 146 -0.08 -23.34 -2.33
N ALA A 147 0.67 -22.26 -2.59
CA ALA A 147 0.50 -21.01 -1.87
C ALA A 147 -0.90 -20.45 -2.09
N ARG A 148 -1.49 -19.92 -1.02
CA ARG A 148 -2.71 -19.12 -1.17
C ARG A 148 -2.38 -17.79 -1.85
N PRO A 149 -3.23 -17.36 -2.79
CA PRO A 149 -3.07 -16.07 -3.43
C PRO A 149 -3.09 -14.93 -2.40
N VAL A 150 -2.43 -13.83 -2.75
CA VAL A 150 -2.60 -12.55 -2.07
C VAL A 150 -3.60 -11.74 -2.86
N HIS A 151 -4.64 -11.24 -2.21
CA HIS A 151 -5.63 -10.40 -2.88
C HIS A 151 -5.15 -8.94 -2.92
N LEU A 152 -5.23 -8.34 -4.10
CA LEU A 152 -5.08 -6.91 -4.31
C LEU A 152 -6.44 -6.30 -4.59
N TYR A 153 -6.91 -5.50 -3.63
CA TYR A 153 -8.17 -4.81 -3.71
C TYR A 153 -7.99 -3.45 -4.37
N TYR A 154 -8.77 -3.19 -5.41
CA TYR A 154 -8.68 -1.96 -6.21
C TYR A 154 -10.08 -1.53 -6.66
N PRO A 155 -10.27 -0.27 -7.07
CA PRO A 155 -11.54 0.19 -7.61
C PRO A 155 -11.53 0.04 -9.13
N GLU A 156 -12.14 -1.03 -9.64
CA GLU A 156 -12.19 -1.32 -11.09
C GLU A 156 -12.85 -0.19 -11.88
N SER A 157 -13.76 0.53 -11.24
CA SER A 157 -14.44 1.68 -11.80
C SER A 157 -13.56 2.84 -12.30
N VAL A 158 -12.33 2.98 -11.80
CA VAL A 158 -11.44 4.10 -12.14
C VAL A 158 -10.09 3.62 -12.70
N CYS A 159 -9.69 2.39 -12.40
CA CYS A 159 -8.42 1.83 -12.85
C CYS A 159 -8.64 0.38 -13.29
N SER A 160 -8.31 0.06 -14.54
CA SER A 160 -8.38 -1.32 -15.02
C SER A 160 -7.21 -2.16 -14.49
N GLU A 161 -7.37 -3.49 -14.44
CA GLU A 161 -6.30 -4.39 -14.00
C GLU A 161 -5.00 -4.19 -14.81
N THR A 162 -5.10 -4.05 -16.13
CA THR A 162 -3.93 -3.84 -17.00
C THR A 162 -3.20 -2.54 -16.68
N GLN A 163 -3.94 -1.45 -16.46
CA GLN A 163 -3.37 -0.16 -16.06
C GLN A 163 -2.70 -0.30 -14.69
N LEU A 164 -3.39 -0.91 -13.72
CA LEU A 164 -2.88 -1.09 -12.38
C LEU A 164 -1.59 -1.90 -12.36
N ARG A 165 -1.51 -3.01 -13.12
CA ARG A 165 -0.27 -3.78 -13.28
C ARG A 165 0.88 -2.91 -13.80
N GLY A 166 0.63 -2.08 -14.81
CA GLY A 166 1.62 -1.12 -15.31
C GLY A 166 2.06 -0.10 -14.26
N GLN A 167 1.12 0.42 -13.46
CA GLN A 167 1.43 1.36 -12.36
C GLN A 167 2.24 0.70 -11.25
N LEU A 168 1.91 -0.54 -10.86
CA LEU A 168 2.68 -1.33 -9.91
C LEU A 168 4.10 -1.60 -10.44
N GLN A 169 4.22 -1.92 -11.74
CA GLN A 169 5.50 -2.11 -12.40
C GLN A 169 6.39 -0.87 -12.34
N ALA A 170 5.82 0.29 -12.66
CA ALA A 170 6.53 1.56 -12.55
C ALA A 170 6.96 1.83 -11.09
N LEU A 171 6.06 1.60 -10.13
CA LEU A 171 6.32 1.83 -8.70
C LEU A 171 7.49 0.98 -8.18
N TRP A 172 7.49 -0.34 -8.43
CA TRP A 172 8.58 -1.18 -7.95
C TRP A 172 9.87 -0.96 -8.75
N THR A 173 9.80 -0.69 -10.05
CA THR A 173 11.02 -0.45 -10.88
C THR A 173 11.76 0.79 -10.39
N GLN A 174 11.03 1.90 -10.23
CA GLN A 174 11.59 3.15 -9.70
C GLN A 174 12.05 2.97 -8.25
N GLY A 175 11.26 2.27 -7.43
CA GLY A 175 11.61 1.99 -6.04
C GLY A 175 12.93 1.22 -5.89
N LEU A 176 13.16 0.18 -6.70
CA LEU A 176 14.39 -0.61 -6.68
C LEU A 176 15.63 0.24 -7.00
N GLN A 177 15.56 1.10 -8.03
CA GLN A 177 16.67 1.94 -8.44
C GLN A 177 16.92 3.07 -7.41
N TYR A 178 15.88 3.81 -7.07
CA TYR A 178 15.97 4.98 -6.20
C TYR A 178 16.41 4.59 -4.78
N HIS A 179 15.72 3.65 -4.15
CA HIS A 179 15.96 3.35 -2.75
C HIS A 179 17.26 2.58 -2.52
N LYS A 180 17.73 1.78 -3.48
CA LYS A 180 19.06 1.15 -3.42
C LYS A 180 20.16 2.21 -3.38
N LYS A 181 20.13 3.19 -4.28
CA LYS A 181 21.09 4.29 -4.34
C LYS A 181 21.08 5.11 -3.05
N HIS A 182 19.89 5.50 -2.57
CA HIS A 182 19.76 6.35 -1.39
C HIS A 182 20.07 5.63 -0.08
N THR A 183 19.89 4.32 0.00
CA THR A 183 20.38 3.51 1.13
C THR A 183 21.89 3.65 1.25
N TRP A 184 22.63 3.38 0.16
CA TRP A 184 24.09 3.49 0.15
C TRP A 184 24.58 4.92 0.41
N LEU A 185 23.95 5.91 -0.23
CA LEU A 185 24.29 7.32 -0.01
C LEU A 185 24.12 7.71 1.47
N SER A 186 23.04 7.27 2.10
CA SER A 186 22.78 7.55 3.52
C SER A 186 23.80 6.86 4.42
N LEU A 187 24.12 5.58 4.16
CA LEU A 187 25.13 4.83 4.91
C LEU A 187 26.53 5.45 4.81
N LEU A 188 26.93 5.89 3.61
CA LEU A 188 28.21 6.57 3.40
C LEU A 188 28.27 7.95 4.07
N GLY A 189 27.11 8.59 4.29
CA GLY A 189 27.04 9.86 5.01
C GLY A 189 27.12 9.72 6.53
N ILE A 190 26.82 8.55 7.11
CA ILE A 190 26.82 8.36 8.57
C ILE A 190 28.19 8.67 9.20
N PRO A 191 29.34 8.18 8.68
CA PRO A 191 30.66 8.49 9.23
C PRO A 191 30.95 9.98 9.35
N LEU A 192 30.46 10.80 8.40
CA LEU A 192 30.67 12.25 8.42
C LEU A 192 29.95 12.93 9.60
N THR A 193 28.95 12.27 10.17
CA THR A 193 28.20 12.79 11.33
C THR A 193 28.76 12.31 12.67
N LEU A 194 29.73 11.39 12.69
CA LEU A 194 30.34 10.88 13.92
C LEU A 194 31.04 11.97 14.76
N PRO A 195 31.75 12.96 14.18
CA PRO A 195 32.35 14.04 14.96
C PRO A 195 31.32 14.83 15.79
N LEU A 196 30.07 14.94 15.31
CA LEU A 196 28.99 15.63 16.02
C LEU A 196 28.53 14.90 17.28
N VAL A 197 28.78 13.59 17.39
CA VAL A 197 28.45 12.80 18.60
C VAL A 197 29.33 13.20 19.79
N LEU A 198 30.53 13.73 19.54
CA LEU A 198 31.50 14.10 20.58
C LEU A 198 31.13 15.41 21.31
N VAL A 199 30.12 16.15 20.84
CA VAL A 199 29.67 17.41 21.44
C VAL A 199 28.50 17.16 22.42
N PRO A 200 28.70 17.24 23.75
CA PRO A 200 27.72 16.80 24.74
C PRO A 200 26.45 17.66 24.85
N VAL A 201 26.41 18.81 24.16
CA VAL A 201 25.32 19.80 24.27
C VAL A 201 24.21 19.57 23.23
N VAL A 202 24.48 18.89 22.12
CA VAL A 202 23.55 18.79 20.97
C VAL A 202 23.31 17.33 20.58
N PRO A 203 22.05 16.86 20.52
CA PRO A 203 21.77 15.54 19.95
C PRO A 203 22.24 15.51 18.49
N ASN A 204 22.91 14.43 18.05
CA ASN A 204 23.37 14.27 16.66
C ASN A 204 22.17 14.03 15.71
N VAL A 205 21.32 15.05 15.53
CA VAL A 205 20.16 15.03 14.64
C VAL A 205 20.56 14.65 13.21
N PRO A 206 21.67 15.15 12.63
CA PRO A 206 22.11 14.74 11.30
C PRO A 206 22.40 13.23 11.20
N GLY A 207 23.13 12.66 12.17
CA GLY A 207 23.44 11.23 12.18
C GLY A 207 22.21 10.35 12.37
N PHE A 208 21.32 10.72 13.30
CA PHE A 208 20.04 10.02 13.48
C PHE A 208 19.16 10.10 12.23
N TYR A 209 19.12 11.26 11.58
CA TYR A 209 18.40 11.45 10.32
C TYR A 209 18.98 10.54 9.23
N LEU A 210 20.30 10.51 9.03
CA LEU A 210 20.92 9.64 8.01
C LEU A 210 20.70 8.15 8.30
N LEU A 211 20.78 7.72 9.56
CA LEU A 211 20.47 6.34 9.94
C LEU A 211 19.01 5.99 9.65
N TYR A 212 18.08 6.89 9.99
CA TYR A 212 16.66 6.73 9.66
C TYR A 212 16.43 6.69 8.15
N ARG A 213 17.09 7.57 7.37
CA ARG A 213 17.03 7.57 5.91
C ARG A 213 17.59 6.28 5.32
N ALA A 214 18.70 5.77 5.84
CA ALA A 214 19.25 4.48 5.43
C ALA A 214 18.24 3.35 5.67
N TYR A 215 17.64 3.30 6.87
CA TYR A 215 16.61 2.30 7.22
C TYR A 215 15.37 2.40 6.31
N ARG A 216 14.79 3.60 6.16
CA ARG A 216 13.57 3.80 5.34
C ARG A 216 13.78 3.47 3.88
N ASN A 217 14.92 3.85 3.31
CA ASN A 217 15.26 3.49 1.94
C ASN A 217 15.50 1.98 1.83
N PHE A 218 16.24 1.38 2.75
CA PHE A 218 16.47 -0.07 2.73
C PHE A 218 15.15 -0.86 2.82
N LYS A 219 14.25 -0.43 3.70
CA LYS A 219 12.93 -1.04 3.86
C LYS A 219 12.07 -0.86 2.61
N ALA A 220 11.98 0.35 2.04
CA ALA A 220 11.27 0.58 0.78
C ALA A 220 11.86 -0.20 -0.40
N TYR A 221 13.18 -0.37 -0.46
CA TYR A 221 13.83 -1.23 -1.45
C TYR A 221 13.39 -2.70 -1.32
N ASN A 222 13.35 -3.25 -0.10
CA ASN A 222 12.85 -4.59 0.13
C ASN A 222 11.35 -4.72 -0.16
N GLY A 223 10.55 -3.69 0.15
CA GLY A 223 9.15 -3.61 -0.21
C GLY A 223 8.93 -3.61 -1.73
N ALA A 224 9.74 -2.86 -2.48
CA ALA A 224 9.73 -2.88 -3.95
C ALA A 224 10.11 -4.26 -4.51
N LYS A 225 11.12 -4.92 -3.93
CA LYS A 225 11.52 -6.28 -4.32
C LYS A 225 10.38 -7.28 -4.08
N HIS A 226 9.70 -7.20 -2.93
CA HIS A 226 8.56 -8.06 -2.64
C HIS A 226 7.37 -7.76 -3.54
N LEU A 227 7.08 -6.47 -3.81
CA LEU A 227 6.01 -6.09 -4.74
C LEU A 227 6.28 -6.62 -6.16
N LYS A 228 7.53 -6.53 -6.64
CA LYS A 228 7.97 -7.13 -7.90
C LYS A 228 7.68 -8.64 -7.91
N SER A 229 8.10 -9.34 -6.87
CA SER A 229 7.88 -10.79 -6.70
C SER A 229 6.39 -11.17 -6.72
N LEU A 230 5.52 -10.39 -6.09
CA LEU A 230 4.08 -10.63 -6.11
C LEU A 230 3.45 -10.39 -7.49
N VAL A 231 3.96 -9.42 -8.26
CA VAL A 231 3.39 -9.07 -9.57
C VAL A 231 3.91 -9.98 -10.69
N GLU A 232 5.19 -10.38 -10.65
CA GLU A 232 5.83 -11.15 -11.72
C GLU A 232 5.76 -12.68 -11.52
N ASN A 233 5.73 -13.19 -10.28
CA ASN A 233 5.78 -14.63 -10.06
C ASN A 233 4.39 -15.27 -10.12
N GLU A 234 4.19 -16.18 -11.07
CA GLU A 234 2.95 -16.97 -11.18
C GLU A 234 2.70 -17.85 -9.94
N SER A 235 3.75 -18.32 -9.28
CA SER A 235 3.66 -19.11 -8.03
C SER A 235 3.17 -18.29 -6.82
N HIS A 236 3.25 -16.96 -6.89
CA HIS A 236 2.70 -16.03 -5.91
C HIS A 236 1.50 -15.32 -6.52
N SER A 237 0.42 -16.06 -6.80
CA SER A 237 -0.74 -15.51 -7.49
C SER A 237 -1.31 -14.29 -6.78
N LEU A 238 -1.04 -13.10 -7.36
CA LEU A 238 -1.67 -11.86 -6.99
C LEU A 238 -3.01 -11.77 -7.70
N VAL A 239 -4.10 -11.82 -6.94
CA VAL A 239 -5.46 -11.83 -7.48
C VAL A 239 -6.06 -10.44 -7.34
N PHE A 240 -6.38 -9.82 -8.47
CA PHE A 240 -7.01 -8.51 -8.54
C PHE A 240 -8.50 -8.66 -8.22
N THR A 241 -8.96 -8.00 -7.17
CA THR A 241 -10.32 -8.14 -6.64
C THR A 241 -10.97 -6.77 -6.54
N ASP A 242 -12.08 -6.57 -7.25
CA ASP A 242 -12.85 -5.33 -7.14
C ASP A 242 -13.62 -5.25 -5.81
N LEU A 243 -13.66 -4.05 -5.22
CA LEU A 243 -14.50 -3.72 -4.08
C LEU A 243 -15.59 -2.74 -4.51
N LEU A 244 -16.80 -3.26 -4.75
CA LEU A 244 -17.90 -2.46 -5.26
C LEU A 244 -18.18 -1.18 -4.46
N GLN A 245 -18.13 -1.22 -3.12
CA GLN A 245 -18.32 -0.02 -2.28
C GLN A 245 -17.23 1.02 -2.54
N TYR A 246 -15.98 0.57 -2.64
CA TYR A 246 -14.83 1.42 -2.92
C TYR A 246 -14.93 2.03 -4.33
N SER A 247 -15.32 1.22 -5.32
CA SER A 247 -15.57 1.68 -6.68
C SER A 247 -16.72 2.68 -6.78
N THR A 248 -17.77 2.49 -5.99
CA THR A 248 -18.96 3.36 -5.98
C THR A 248 -18.62 4.75 -5.41
N ILE A 249 -17.81 4.82 -4.34
CA ILE A 249 -17.36 6.10 -3.76
C ILE A 249 -16.65 6.94 -4.82
N LEU A 250 -15.71 6.33 -5.53
CA LEU A 250 -14.94 7.02 -6.57
C LEU A 250 -15.77 7.36 -7.81
N GLN A 251 -16.71 6.49 -8.23
CA GLN A 251 -17.60 6.82 -9.34
C GLN A 251 -18.49 8.01 -9.03
N ASN A 252 -19.10 8.06 -7.85
CA ASN A 252 -20.03 9.13 -7.48
C ASN A 252 -19.33 10.49 -7.43
N ASP A 253 -18.10 10.53 -6.93
CA ASP A 253 -17.31 11.76 -6.87
C ASP A 253 -16.79 12.18 -8.27
N HIS A 254 -16.75 11.25 -9.24
CA HIS A 254 -16.37 11.51 -10.62
C HIS A 254 -17.53 11.55 -11.62
N ALA A 255 -18.77 11.31 -11.19
CA ALA A 255 -19.95 11.22 -12.06
C ALA A 255 -20.27 12.54 -12.79
N GLY A 256 -19.75 13.67 -12.31
CA GLY A 256 -19.77 14.95 -13.03
C GLY A 256 -18.79 15.07 -14.20
N GLY A 257 -17.88 14.10 -14.40
CA GLY A 257 -16.83 14.12 -15.44
C GLY A 257 -16.58 12.78 -16.13
N LEU A 258 -17.46 11.79 -15.95
CA LEU A 258 -17.32 10.41 -16.45
C LEU A 258 -17.99 10.14 -17.81
N ALA A 259 -18.59 11.14 -18.46
CA ALA A 259 -19.16 10.98 -19.80
C ALA A 259 -18.12 10.78 -20.94
N GLY A 260 -16.82 10.60 -20.62
CA GLY A 260 -15.76 10.50 -21.63
C GLY A 260 -14.64 9.50 -21.35
N MET A 261 -14.73 8.65 -20.33
CA MET A 261 -13.63 7.75 -19.96
C MET A 261 -13.79 6.35 -20.57
N SER A 262 -13.84 6.33 -21.90
CA SER A 262 -13.62 5.12 -22.70
C SER A 262 -12.12 4.98 -22.98
N ASN A 263 -11.46 4.02 -22.34
CA ASN A 263 -10.25 3.29 -22.76
C ASN A 263 -8.99 4.03 -23.26
N SER A 264 -8.88 5.35 -23.20
CA SER A 264 -7.67 6.05 -23.65
C SER A 264 -6.81 6.54 -22.48
N SER A 265 -5.61 5.96 -22.35
CA SER A 265 -4.47 6.51 -21.60
C SER A 265 -3.91 7.82 -22.20
N GLU A 266 -4.68 8.53 -23.02
CA GLU A 266 -4.23 9.69 -23.81
C GLU A 266 -4.68 11.04 -23.23
N GLY A 267 -5.44 11.04 -22.14
CA GLY A 267 -5.81 12.27 -21.42
C GLY A 267 -4.67 12.82 -20.56
N PRO A 268 -4.64 14.15 -20.30
CA PRO A 268 -3.69 14.73 -19.35
C PRO A 268 -3.88 14.12 -17.96
N GLU A 269 -2.77 13.82 -17.30
CA GLU A 269 -2.78 13.20 -15.96
C GLU A 269 -3.49 14.11 -14.95
N ARG A 270 -4.43 13.54 -14.18
CA ARG A 270 -5.22 14.27 -13.17
C ARG A 270 -5.29 13.53 -11.84
N VAL A 271 -5.40 14.29 -10.75
CA VAL A 271 -5.64 13.77 -9.39
C VAL A 271 -7.06 13.22 -9.31
N LEU A 272 -7.20 12.04 -8.69
CA LEU A 272 -8.47 11.32 -8.58
C LEU A 272 -9.12 11.42 -7.20
N LEU A 273 -8.37 11.83 -6.16
CA LEU A 273 -8.90 11.92 -4.81
C LEU A 273 -8.98 13.36 -4.34
N ASP A 274 -10.14 13.72 -3.78
CA ASP A 274 -10.30 14.91 -2.93
C ASP A 274 -10.21 14.50 -1.45
N GLU A 275 -10.03 15.46 -0.53
CA GLU A 275 -9.96 15.21 0.91
C GLU A 275 -11.24 14.55 1.45
N LYS A 276 -12.41 14.93 0.93
CA LYS A 276 -13.70 14.34 1.33
C LYS A 276 -13.83 12.88 0.88
N SER A 277 -13.42 12.59 -0.35
CA SER A 277 -13.40 11.24 -0.91
C SER A 277 -12.43 10.35 -0.15
N LEU A 278 -11.26 10.90 0.20
CA LEU A 278 -10.25 10.23 1.00
C LEU A 278 -10.82 9.78 2.35
N ASP A 279 -11.50 10.66 3.08
CA ASP A 279 -12.08 10.30 4.38
C ASP A 279 -13.09 9.17 4.27
N ARG A 280 -13.99 9.23 3.27
CA ARG A 280 -14.95 8.15 2.99
C ARG A 280 -14.27 6.81 2.67
N ILE A 281 -13.17 6.84 1.90
CA ILE A 281 -12.40 5.64 1.56
C ILE A 281 -11.71 5.07 2.81
N LEU A 282 -11.13 5.94 3.64
CA LEU A 282 -10.47 5.53 4.88
C LEU A 282 -11.45 4.90 5.87
N ASP A 283 -12.65 5.47 6.01
CA ASP A 283 -13.74 4.92 6.82
C ASP A 283 -14.22 3.57 6.28
N THR A 284 -14.47 3.48 4.98
CA THR A 284 -15.01 2.27 4.33
C THR A 284 -14.03 1.10 4.37
N LEU A 285 -12.75 1.37 4.21
CA LEU A 285 -11.68 0.35 4.21
C LEU A 285 -11.09 0.14 5.62
N GLU A 286 -11.47 0.94 6.62
CA GLU A 286 -10.92 0.92 7.98
C GLU A 286 -9.37 1.01 7.99
N ILE A 287 -8.79 1.96 7.24
CA ILE A 287 -7.33 2.12 7.08
C ILE A 287 -6.82 3.51 7.48
N HIS A 288 -7.34 4.06 8.59
CA HIS A 288 -6.99 5.41 9.06
C HIS A 288 -5.50 5.63 9.32
N GLU A 289 -4.73 4.57 9.58
CA GLU A 289 -3.30 4.60 9.85
C GLU A 289 -2.46 5.21 8.71
N ILE A 290 -2.94 5.18 7.47
CA ILE A 290 -2.21 5.74 6.31
C ILE A 290 -2.69 7.14 5.90
N ARG A 291 -3.60 7.78 6.65
CA ARG A 291 -4.15 9.10 6.30
C ARG A 291 -3.07 10.14 6.03
N SER A 292 -2.06 10.23 6.89
CA SER A 292 -0.96 11.20 6.75
C SER A 292 -0.13 10.94 5.49
N SER A 293 0.14 9.67 5.16
CA SER A 293 0.87 9.28 3.95
C SER A 293 0.07 9.58 2.68
N LEU A 294 -1.24 9.36 2.68
CA LEU A 294 -2.11 9.68 1.54
C LEU A 294 -2.27 11.19 1.34
N LEU A 295 -2.44 11.96 2.41
CA LEU A 295 -2.44 13.43 2.32
C LEU A 295 -1.13 13.98 1.77
N LYS A 296 0.00 13.40 2.18
CA LYS A 296 1.31 13.74 1.62
C LYS A 296 1.38 13.40 0.13
N ALA A 297 0.88 12.23 -0.29
CA ALA A 297 0.82 11.85 -1.70
C ALA A 297 -0.02 12.85 -2.52
N LEU A 298 -1.22 13.18 -2.04
CA LEU A 298 -2.10 14.14 -2.69
C LEU A 298 -1.47 15.54 -2.77
N LYS A 299 -0.85 16.01 -1.70
CA LYS A 299 -0.14 17.29 -1.70
C LYS A 299 1.00 17.30 -2.74
N GLN A 300 1.82 16.26 -2.78
CA GLN A 300 2.94 16.18 -3.72
C GLN A 300 2.47 16.08 -5.18
N GLU A 301 1.44 15.29 -5.46
CA GLU A 301 0.91 15.14 -6.82
C GLU A 301 0.13 16.38 -7.29
N ASN A 302 -0.63 17.03 -6.41
CA ASN A 302 -1.28 18.32 -6.72
C ASN A 302 -0.24 19.40 -7.04
N LEU A 303 0.86 19.46 -6.27
CA LEU A 303 1.95 20.40 -6.57
C LEU A 303 2.59 20.08 -7.92
N ARG A 304 2.91 18.80 -8.19
CA ARG A 304 3.53 18.38 -9.45
C ARG A 304 2.64 18.71 -10.66
N LEU A 305 1.35 18.40 -10.60
CA LEU A 305 0.42 18.66 -11.71
C LEU A 305 0.03 20.14 -11.81
N GLY A 306 0.02 20.88 -10.70
CA GLY A 306 -0.19 22.32 -10.66
C GLY A 306 0.96 23.10 -11.30
N THR A 307 2.21 22.63 -11.22
CA THR A 307 3.35 23.22 -11.93
C THR A 307 3.37 22.98 -13.44
N HIS A 308 2.49 22.12 -13.96
CA HIS A 308 2.38 21.81 -15.40
C HIS A 308 1.12 22.42 -16.07
N LYS A 309 0.35 23.25 -15.35
CA LYS A 309 -0.72 24.09 -15.90
C LYS A 309 -0.22 25.51 -16.12
#